data_AF-A0AA43QM74-F1
#
_entry.id   AF-A0AA43QM74-F1
#
_cell.length_a   1.000
_cell.length_b   1.000
_cell.length_c   1.000
_cell.angle_alpha   90.00
_cell.angle_beta   90.00
_cell.angle_gamma   90.00
#
_symmetry.space_group_name_H-M   'P 1'
#
loop_
_entity.id
_entity.type
_entity.pdbx_description
1 polymer ?
#
loop_
_entity_poly.entity_id
_entity_poly.type
_entity_poly.pdbx_seq_one_letter_code
_entity_poly.pdbx_strand_id
1 'polypeptide(L)'
;MRQSRRPHMIALVAGLMFVFSAFYLGRIFVPGCGIRLSNNDAPQLHLKDEGTLATLSGGSQDMSLSRYYRSERRDAGYPGALSTLNPREVYSRIMVVPRMSTESISWIDEELPGLRTIHYTANDVLAPHHPPMNKGHEVVVYLSFILEHYETLPDVVIFMHAHRYSHHNSELLDFDAVQMLKRLSSEHVVRHGYVNMRCDWSPGCPEWLHPGAGHELLEKQEEVVLSEVWRELFPERSLPRTLAQPCCAQFAVSRKAIRSMPKSRFVFFRDWILRTPLNDYVSGRIWEYCWQSLFAGQSTFCPNEHVCHCDGFGVCFNGQEKFQAYKQLQRESRRYRYEFDLHQPPQPESLRAQGLGEQVLGETGIQSDLRRSLSVHQRILAIEKESEARKTEALERGDSLQSNGSKAQAG
;
A
#
# COMPACT_ATOMS: atom_id res chain seq x y z
N MET A 1 -33.71 -52.30 38.92
CA MET A 1 -32.39 -52.31 38.27
C MET A 1 -32.55 -51.86 36.83
N ARG A 2 -32.19 -50.60 36.53
CA ARG A 2 -32.13 -50.02 35.19
C ARG A 2 -30.69 -50.14 34.70
N GLN A 3 -30.46 -50.61 33.47
CA GLN A 3 -29.19 -50.39 32.80
C GLN A 3 -29.43 -49.75 31.42
N SER A 4 -28.75 -48.63 31.25
CA SER A 4 -28.90 -47.61 30.21
C SER A 4 -27.92 -47.84 29.07
N ARG A 5 -28.31 -47.33 27.90
CA ARG A 5 -27.65 -47.33 26.59
C ARG A 5 -26.28 -46.64 26.61
N ARG A 6 -25.38 -47.10 25.72
CA ARG A 6 -24.10 -46.47 25.32
C ARG A 6 -24.32 -45.22 24.46
N PRO A 7 -23.39 -44.24 24.46
CA PRO A 7 -23.18 -43.34 23.34
C PRO A 7 -21.77 -43.52 22.72
N HIS A 8 -21.71 -43.91 21.45
CA HIS A 8 -20.55 -43.72 20.59
C HIS A 8 -20.91 -42.63 19.56
N MET A 9 -20.77 -41.35 19.94
CA MET A 9 -20.96 -40.26 18.96
C MET A 9 -20.27 -38.94 19.36
N ILE A 10 -19.10 -38.99 20.00
CA ILE A 10 -18.35 -37.77 20.39
C ILE A 10 -16.95 -37.69 19.76
N ALA A 11 -16.42 -38.78 19.19
CA ALA A 11 -15.04 -38.80 18.70
C ALA A 11 -14.81 -38.18 17.30
N LEU A 12 -15.85 -37.83 16.53
CA LEU A 12 -15.67 -37.39 15.13
C LEU A 12 -15.62 -35.86 14.93
N VAL A 13 -16.04 -35.06 15.91
CA VAL A 13 -16.16 -33.60 15.76
C VAL A 13 -14.88 -32.86 16.17
N ALA A 14 -14.06 -33.43 17.06
CA ALA A 14 -12.80 -32.82 17.49
C ALA A 14 -11.69 -32.88 16.42
N GLY A 15 -11.74 -33.86 15.51
CA GLY A 15 -10.71 -34.06 14.49
C GLY A 15 -10.73 -33.03 13.35
N LEU A 16 -11.90 -32.51 12.96
CA LEU A 16 -11.99 -31.51 11.89
C LEU A 16 -11.46 -30.13 12.32
N MET A 17 -11.63 -29.75 13.59
CA MET A 17 -11.19 -28.44 14.10
C MET A 17 -9.65 -28.29 14.09
N PHE A 18 -8.90 -29.39 14.25
CA PHE A 18 -7.44 -29.36 14.27
C PHE A 18 -6.82 -29.16 12.88
N VAL A 19 -7.48 -29.66 11.83
CA VAL A 19 -6.99 -29.53 10.44
C VAL A 19 -7.32 -28.15 9.85
N PHE A 20 -8.42 -27.50 10.27
CA PHE A 20 -8.79 -26.17 9.78
C PHE A 20 -7.95 -25.02 10.37
N SER A 21 -7.40 -25.19 11.58
CA SER A 21 -6.57 -24.15 12.23
C SER A 21 -5.17 -24.04 11.60
N ALA A 22 -4.60 -25.16 11.15
CA ALA A 22 -3.25 -25.18 10.58
C ALA A 22 -3.14 -24.50 9.21
N PHE A 23 -4.22 -24.44 8.42
CA PHE A 23 -4.23 -23.75 7.13
C PHE A 23 -4.42 -22.22 7.25
N TYR A 24 -4.95 -21.72 8.37
CA TYR A 24 -5.20 -20.29 8.58
C TYR A 24 -4.08 -19.54 9.31
N LEU A 25 -3.17 -20.25 9.98
CA LEU A 25 -2.01 -19.65 10.68
C LEU A 25 -0.81 -19.36 9.75
N GLY A 26 -0.91 -19.67 8.46
CA GLY A 26 0.14 -19.42 7.46
C GLY A 26 0.19 -18.00 6.87
N ARG A 27 -0.68 -17.08 7.32
CA ARG A 27 -0.63 -15.66 6.89
C ARG A 27 -0.44 -14.74 8.09
N ILE A 28 0.83 -14.43 8.32
CA ILE A 28 1.41 -13.27 9.00
C ILE A 28 0.49 -12.59 10.03
N PHE A 29 0.57 -13.10 11.26
CA PHE A 29 0.25 -12.32 12.45
C PHE A 29 1.32 -11.22 12.59
N VAL A 30 1.01 -9.98 12.22
CA VAL A 30 1.82 -8.80 12.58
C VAL A 30 1.24 -8.24 13.89
N PRO A 31 1.91 -8.37 15.04
CA PRO A 31 1.42 -7.78 16.28
C PRO A 31 1.74 -6.28 16.27
N GLY A 32 0.70 -5.44 16.41
CA GLY A 32 0.89 -4.01 16.69
C GLY A 32 -0.10 -3.07 15.99
N CYS A 33 -1.40 -3.18 16.27
CA CYS A 33 -2.32 -2.05 16.10
C CYS A 33 -3.55 -2.24 17.00
N GLY A 34 -3.41 -1.87 18.27
CA GLY A 34 -4.56 -1.68 19.16
C GLY A 34 -5.03 -0.24 19.03
N ILE A 35 -5.97 0.03 18.13
CA ILE A 35 -6.66 1.33 18.07
C ILE A 35 -8.11 1.11 18.51
N ARG A 36 -8.46 1.66 19.68
CA ARG A 36 -9.85 1.93 20.04
C ARG A 36 -10.34 3.06 19.13
N LEU A 37 -11.22 2.75 18.20
CA LEU A 37 -11.95 3.77 17.44
C LEU A 37 -13.00 4.38 18.38
N SER A 38 -12.82 5.67 18.68
CA SER A 38 -13.85 6.50 19.30
C SER A 38 -14.96 6.74 18.27
N ASN A 39 -16.16 6.25 18.56
CA ASN A 39 -17.37 6.66 17.86
C ASN A 39 -17.60 8.15 18.10
N ASN A 40 -17.59 8.97 17.05
CA ASN A 40 -18.60 9.99 16.77
C ASN A 40 -18.24 10.71 15.46
N ASP A 41 -19.28 11.23 14.80
CA ASP A 41 -19.27 12.05 13.58
C ASP A 41 -19.34 11.30 12.25
N ALA A 42 -20.48 10.63 12.03
CA ALA A 42 -21.02 10.42 10.69
C ALA A 42 -21.84 11.66 10.26
N PRO A 43 -21.48 12.39 9.20
CA PRO A 43 -22.35 13.42 8.64
C PRO A 43 -23.49 12.77 7.84
N GLN A 44 -24.73 13.09 8.21
CA GLN A 44 -25.92 12.75 7.43
C GLN A 44 -25.97 13.61 6.16
N LEU A 45 -25.89 12.97 4.99
CA LEU A 45 -26.16 13.61 3.71
C LEU A 45 -27.63 13.40 3.34
N HIS A 46 -28.39 14.49 3.41
CA HIS A 46 -29.76 14.61 2.92
C HIS A 46 -29.79 14.51 1.38
N LEU A 47 -30.46 13.49 0.86
CA LEU A 47 -30.88 13.42 -0.54
C LEU A 47 -32.10 14.33 -0.74
N LYS A 48 -32.06 15.20 -1.75
CA LYS A 48 -33.24 15.89 -2.30
C LYS A 48 -33.33 15.63 -3.81
N ASP A 49 -34.43 14.96 -4.13
CA ASP A 49 -35.27 14.87 -5.34
C ASP A 49 -34.77 15.26 -6.74
N GLU A 50 -34.96 14.26 -7.61
CA GLU A 50 -35.56 14.23 -8.95
C GLU A 50 -35.34 15.39 -9.95
N GLY A 51 -34.71 15.04 -11.07
CA GLY A 51 -34.65 15.83 -12.29
C GLY A 51 -34.40 14.96 -13.52
N THR A 52 -35.49 14.49 -14.12
CA THR A 52 -35.70 14.21 -15.56
C THR A 52 -34.75 13.25 -16.29
N LEU A 53 -35.21 12.01 -16.45
CA LEU A 53 -34.68 11.00 -17.38
C LEU A 53 -34.86 11.47 -18.83
N ALA A 54 -33.77 11.76 -19.54
CA ALA A 54 -33.77 11.85 -21.00
C ALA A 54 -33.39 10.48 -21.56
N THR A 55 -34.36 9.81 -22.17
CA THR A 55 -34.22 8.59 -22.95
C THR A 55 -33.39 8.86 -24.20
N LEU A 56 -32.16 8.33 -24.25
CA LEU A 56 -31.43 8.17 -25.51
C LEU A 56 -31.36 6.68 -25.84
N SER A 57 -32.09 6.32 -26.90
CA SER A 57 -32.06 5.02 -27.54
C SER A 57 -31.03 5.04 -28.68
N GLY A 58 -30.29 3.93 -28.82
CA GLY A 58 -29.60 3.55 -30.07
C GLY A 58 -28.16 4.04 -30.25
N GLY A 59 -27.20 3.09 -30.18
CA GLY A 59 -25.85 3.27 -30.71
C GLY A 59 -24.77 2.52 -29.93
N SER A 60 -24.37 1.34 -30.41
CA SER A 60 -23.26 0.56 -29.86
C SER A 60 -21.89 1.20 -30.14
N GLN A 61 -20.90 0.85 -29.29
CA GLN A 61 -19.44 0.80 -29.49
C GLN A 61 -18.58 1.94 -28.89
N ASP A 62 -17.88 1.56 -27.82
CA ASP A 62 -16.47 1.89 -27.57
C ASP A 62 -16.07 3.37 -27.61
N MET A 63 -16.54 4.15 -26.62
CA MET A 63 -15.66 5.19 -26.08
C MET A 63 -14.49 4.46 -25.41
N SER A 64 -13.43 4.20 -26.18
CA SER A 64 -12.40 3.24 -25.80
C SER A 64 -11.94 3.47 -24.37
N LEU A 65 -11.91 2.42 -23.54
CA LEU A 65 -11.41 2.47 -22.17
C LEU A 65 -10.04 3.16 -22.05
N SER A 66 -9.22 3.01 -23.10
CA SER A 66 -7.97 3.73 -23.26
C SER A 66 -8.13 5.25 -23.36
N ARG A 67 -9.21 5.76 -23.98
CA ARG A 67 -9.59 7.18 -24.01
C ARG A 67 -10.06 7.67 -22.64
N TYR A 68 -10.90 6.90 -21.93
CA TYR A 68 -11.33 7.22 -20.56
C TYR A 68 -10.14 7.35 -19.62
N TYR A 69 -9.27 6.34 -19.54
CA TYR A 69 -8.09 6.43 -18.68
C TYR A 69 -7.13 7.53 -19.14
N ARG A 70 -7.06 7.84 -20.44
CA ARG A 70 -6.24 8.96 -20.94
C ARG A 70 -6.81 10.33 -20.57
N SER A 71 -8.14 10.49 -20.46
CA SER A 71 -8.74 11.73 -19.96
C SER A 71 -8.51 11.85 -18.45
N GLU A 72 -8.83 10.80 -17.68
CA GLU A 72 -8.67 10.78 -16.21
C GLU A 72 -7.21 10.99 -15.77
N ARG A 73 -6.22 10.57 -16.57
CA ARG A 73 -4.79 10.84 -16.31
C ARG A 73 -4.44 12.32 -16.20
N ARG A 74 -5.13 13.20 -16.92
CA ARG A 74 -4.87 14.65 -16.86
C ARG A 74 -5.42 15.28 -15.59
N ASP A 75 -6.51 14.71 -15.07
CA ASP A 75 -7.21 15.21 -13.89
C ASP A 75 -6.71 14.56 -12.59
N ALA A 76 -6.01 13.42 -12.67
CA ALA A 76 -5.49 12.65 -11.53
C ALA A 76 -4.25 13.26 -10.83
N GLY A 77 -3.98 14.56 -11.00
CA GLY A 77 -2.95 15.27 -10.23
C GLY A 77 -1.50 15.07 -10.66
N TYR A 78 -1.22 14.36 -11.76
CA TYR A 78 0.16 14.20 -12.26
C TYR A 78 0.66 15.50 -12.94
N PRO A 79 1.75 16.13 -12.44
CA PRO A 79 2.30 17.35 -13.05
C PRO A 79 3.24 16.99 -14.21
N GLY A 80 2.83 17.23 -15.46
CA GLY A 80 3.78 17.22 -16.59
C GLY A 80 3.21 16.81 -17.94
N ALA A 81 3.68 17.51 -18.98
CA ALA A 81 3.28 17.34 -20.37
C ALA A 81 3.46 15.90 -20.87
N LEU A 82 2.54 15.46 -21.73
CA LEU A 82 2.60 14.23 -22.51
C LEU A 82 3.89 14.21 -23.35
N SER A 83 5.00 13.77 -22.76
CA SER A 83 6.14 13.33 -23.54
C SER A 83 5.66 12.17 -24.40
N THR A 84 5.87 12.25 -25.72
CA THR A 84 5.64 11.15 -26.65
C THR A 84 6.66 10.06 -26.35
N LEU A 85 6.42 9.28 -25.30
CA LEU A 85 7.22 8.12 -24.95
C LEU A 85 6.91 7.01 -25.94
N ASN A 86 7.94 6.25 -26.30
CA ASN A 86 7.80 5.04 -27.09
C ASN A 86 7.54 3.87 -26.13
N PRO A 87 6.37 3.22 -26.17
CA PRO A 87 6.05 2.08 -25.32
C PRO A 87 6.94 0.84 -25.56
N ARG A 88 7.76 0.86 -26.62
CA ARG A 88 8.75 -0.19 -26.93
C ARG A 88 10.15 0.07 -26.39
N GLU A 89 10.38 1.23 -25.76
CA GLU A 89 11.69 1.52 -25.20
C GLU A 89 11.93 0.64 -23.97
N VAL A 90 13.00 -0.13 -24.01
CA VAL A 90 13.40 -0.97 -22.88
C VAL A 90 14.05 -0.06 -21.83
N TYR A 91 13.26 0.35 -20.84
CA TYR A 91 13.77 1.15 -19.73
C TYR A 91 14.63 0.31 -18.80
N SER A 92 15.88 0.73 -18.61
CA SER A 92 16.73 0.19 -17.56
C SER A 92 16.14 0.57 -16.19
N ARG A 93 16.00 -0.42 -15.32
CA ARG A 93 15.55 -0.23 -13.93
C ARG A 93 16.54 -0.78 -12.93
N ILE A 94 16.59 -0.18 -11.75
CA ILE A 94 17.28 -0.70 -10.57
C ILE A 94 16.37 -0.58 -9.35
N MET A 95 16.44 -1.56 -8.45
CA MET A 95 15.83 -1.48 -7.13
C MET A 95 16.88 -1.17 -6.07
N VAL A 96 16.57 -0.23 -5.17
CA VAL A 96 17.43 0.20 -4.06
C VAL A 96 16.73 -0.18 -2.77
N VAL A 97 17.39 -1.01 -1.97
CA VAL A 97 16.79 -1.61 -0.77
C VAL A 97 17.60 -1.25 0.48
N PRO A 98 17.06 -0.45 1.40
CA PRO A 98 17.60 -0.35 2.74
C PRO A 98 17.25 -1.62 3.50
N ARG A 99 18.21 -2.16 4.24
CA ARG A 99 17.97 -3.29 5.14
C ARG A 99 18.85 -3.24 6.37
N MET A 100 18.42 -3.98 7.38
CA MET A 100 19.22 -4.43 8.50
C MET A 100 19.86 -5.78 8.14
N SER A 101 20.97 -6.10 8.81
CA SER A 101 21.66 -7.39 8.65
C SER A 101 20.75 -8.59 8.97
N THR A 102 19.73 -8.40 9.81
CA THR A 102 18.75 -9.42 10.20
C THR A 102 17.61 -9.63 9.21
N GLU A 103 17.37 -8.69 8.28
CA GLU A 103 16.27 -8.79 7.32
C GLU A 103 16.67 -9.60 6.10
N SER A 104 15.87 -10.59 5.71
CA SER A 104 16.14 -11.38 4.51
C SER A 104 15.59 -10.68 3.26
N ILE A 105 16.41 -10.68 2.21
CA ILE A 105 16.05 -10.19 0.86
C ILE A 105 16.24 -11.27 -0.22
N SER A 106 16.40 -12.55 0.18
CA SER A 106 16.64 -13.65 -0.78
C SER A 106 15.53 -13.80 -1.82
N TRP A 107 14.30 -13.42 -1.43
CA TRP A 107 13.13 -13.42 -2.30
C TRP A 107 13.34 -12.60 -3.59
N ILE A 108 14.22 -11.59 -3.59
CA ILE A 108 14.47 -10.76 -4.77
C ILE A 108 15.11 -11.62 -5.87
N ASP A 109 16.18 -12.34 -5.54
CA ASP A 109 16.88 -13.18 -6.53
C ASP A 109 16.02 -14.39 -6.93
N GLU A 110 15.24 -14.93 -5.99
CA GLU A 110 14.34 -16.06 -6.22
C GLU A 110 13.18 -15.71 -7.18
N GLU A 111 12.56 -14.54 -7.01
CA GLU A 111 11.31 -14.18 -7.70
C GLU A 111 11.51 -13.18 -8.85
N LEU A 112 12.63 -12.46 -8.84
CA LEU A 112 12.98 -11.37 -9.76
C LEU A 112 14.44 -11.46 -10.25
N PRO A 113 14.92 -12.61 -10.76
CA PRO A 113 16.35 -12.82 -11.10
C PRO A 113 16.91 -11.86 -12.17
N GLY A 114 16.05 -11.18 -12.93
CA GLY A 114 16.44 -10.17 -13.92
C GLY A 114 16.41 -8.73 -13.42
N LEU A 115 15.93 -8.47 -12.20
CA LEU A 115 15.85 -7.13 -11.64
C LEU A 115 17.19 -6.76 -11.00
N ARG A 116 17.90 -5.81 -11.59
CA ARG A 116 19.10 -5.25 -10.96
C ARG A 116 18.72 -4.64 -9.61
N THR A 117 19.43 -5.04 -8.58
CA THR A 117 19.17 -4.61 -7.20
C THR A 117 20.47 -4.20 -6.54
N ILE A 118 20.43 -3.12 -5.78
CA ILE A 118 21.46 -2.72 -4.82
C ILE A 118 20.80 -2.65 -3.45
N HIS A 119 21.44 -3.23 -2.45
CA HIS A 119 20.94 -3.18 -1.08
C HIS A 119 22.01 -2.61 -0.16
N TYR A 120 21.61 -1.73 0.76
CA TYR A 120 22.50 -1.16 1.75
C TYR A 120 22.18 -1.76 3.11
N THR A 121 23.21 -2.23 3.82
CA THR A 121 23.06 -2.75 5.18
C THR A 121 23.35 -1.63 6.17
N ALA A 122 22.29 -1.08 6.76
CA ALA A 122 22.37 0.13 7.56
C ALA A 122 23.14 -0.05 8.86
N ASN A 123 23.12 -1.23 9.48
CA ASN A 123 23.73 -1.51 10.78
C ASN A 123 25.02 -2.34 10.72
N ASP A 124 25.63 -2.47 9.55
CA ASP A 124 26.90 -3.19 9.36
C ASP A 124 27.90 -2.30 8.62
N VAL A 125 28.86 -1.75 9.36
CA VAL A 125 29.90 -0.85 8.83
C VAL A 125 30.88 -1.55 7.87
N LEU A 126 30.90 -2.89 7.86
CA LEU A 126 31.74 -3.68 6.99
C LEU A 126 31.00 -4.16 5.73
N ALA A 127 29.70 -3.87 5.62
CA ALA A 127 28.93 -4.25 4.45
C ALA A 127 29.45 -3.52 3.19
N PRO A 128 29.47 -4.19 2.01
CA PRO A 128 29.93 -3.57 0.76
C PRO A 128 29.22 -2.26 0.42
N HIS A 129 27.94 -2.17 0.79
CA HIS A 129 27.12 -0.98 0.69
C HIS A 129 26.60 -0.64 2.09
N HIS A 130 27.21 0.36 2.70
CA HIS A 130 26.83 0.91 3.99
C HIS A 130 26.67 2.43 3.83
N PRO A 131 25.56 3.04 4.29
CA PRO A 131 25.45 4.50 4.28
C PRO A 131 26.51 5.11 5.22
N PRO A 132 26.81 6.41 5.13
CA PRO A 132 27.79 7.05 6.02
C PRO A 132 27.49 6.90 7.52
N MET A 133 26.22 6.70 7.87
CA MET A 133 25.73 6.44 9.23
C MET A 133 24.32 5.86 9.15
N ASN A 134 23.93 5.03 10.13
CA ASN A 134 22.53 4.61 10.32
C ASN A 134 21.72 5.74 10.98
N LYS A 135 21.16 6.66 10.19
CA LYS A 135 20.39 7.83 10.65
C LYS A 135 19.25 8.15 9.69
N GLY A 136 18.06 8.42 10.21
CA GLY A 136 16.89 8.78 9.40
C GLY A 136 16.31 7.63 8.58
N HIS A 137 16.47 6.39 9.04
CA HIS A 137 16.00 5.16 8.39
C HIS A 137 16.44 5.05 6.91
N GLU A 138 15.51 4.78 5.98
CA GLU A 138 15.76 4.61 4.55
C GLU A 138 16.31 5.87 3.86
N VAL A 139 16.10 7.05 4.45
CA VAL A 139 16.42 8.33 3.82
C VAL A 139 17.90 8.46 3.50
N VAL A 140 18.77 8.14 4.46
CA VAL A 140 20.22 8.24 4.27
C VAL A 140 20.72 7.25 3.22
N VAL A 141 20.09 6.07 3.13
CA VAL A 141 20.38 5.06 2.11
C VAL A 141 20.00 5.58 0.73
N TYR A 142 18.78 6.08 0.57
CA TYR A 142 18.29 6.61 -0.71
C TYR A 142 19.14 7.77 -1.21
N LEU A 143 19.48 8.72 -0.33
CA LEU A 143 20.35 9.85 -0.68
C LEU A 143 21.78 9.40 -1.00
N SER A 144 22.32 8.40 -0.29
CA SER A 144 23.65 7.86 -0.57
C SER A 144 23.70 7.19 -1.94
N PHE A 145 22.71 6.36 -2.28
CA PHE A 145 22.58 5.78 -3.61
C PHE A 145 22.55 6.86 -4.70
N ILE A 146 21.70 7.89 -4.55
CA ILE A 146 21.61 8.97 -5.53
C ILE A 146 22.97 9.65 -5.72
N LEU A 147 23.70 9.91 -4.64
CA LEU A 147 25.00 10.58 -4.71
C LEU A 147 26.10 9.72 -5.34
N GLU A 148 26.13 8.43 -5.04
CA GLU A 148 27.10 7.47 -5.58
C GLU A 148 26.88 7.23 -7.08
N HIS A 149 25.63 7.21 -7.52
CA HIS A 149 25.25 6.82 -8.88
C HIS A 149 24.75 7.97 -9.75
N TYR A 150 24.80 9.22 -9.29
CA TYR A 150 24.18 10.39 -9.93
C TYR A 150 24.44 10.49 -11.46
N GLU A 151 25.68 10.21 -11.88
CA GLU A 151 26.06 10.29 -13.31
C GLU A 151 25.66 9.06 -14.13
N THR A 152 25.45 7.91 -13.48
CA THR A 152 25.22 6.59 -14.09
C THR A 152 23.85 6.00 -13.77
N LEU A 153 22.92 6.83 -13.26
CA LEU A 153 21.55 6.44 -12.95
C LEU A 153 20.88 5.68 -14.12
N PRO A 154 20.08 4.63 -13.86
CA PRO A 154 19.23 4.02 -14.88
C PRO A 154 17.99 4.85 -15.16
N ASP A 155 17.17 4.45 -16.14
CA ASP A 155 15.99 5.22 -16.55
C ASP A 155 14.98 5.34 -15.40
N VAL A 156 14.85 4.26 -14.63
CA VAL A 156 13.98 4.15 -13.45
C VAL A 156 14.76 3.64 -12.25
N VAL A 157 14.65 4.36 -11.13
CA VAL A 157 15.13 3.93 -9.82
C VAL A 157 13.93 3.65 -8.93
N ILE A 158 13.88 2.46 -8.34
CA ILE A 158 12.81 2.02 -7.44
C ILE A 158 13.37 1.95 -6.04
N PHE A 159 12.88 2.80 -5.14
CA PHE A 159 13.22 2.80 -3.73
C PHE A 159 12.15 2.00 -2.97
N MET A 160 12.55 0.91 -2.31
CA MET A 160 11.61 -0.05 -1.74
C MET A 160 12.16 -0.70 -0.46
N HIS A 161 11.26 -1.01 0.48
CA HIS A 161 11.61 -1.70 1.72
C HIS A 161 11.99 -3.17 1.46
N ALA A 162 12.76 -3.76 2.38
CA ALA A 162 13.26 -5.13 2.26
C ALA A 162 12.18 -6.22 2.32
N HIS A 163 11.03 -5.95 2.95
CA HIS A 163 10.00 -6.94 3.21
C HIS A 163 9.16 -7.27 1.98
N ARG A 164 9.12 -8.55 1.57
CA ARG A 164 8.24 -9.03 0.49
C ARG A 164 6.77 -8.80 0.80
N TYR A 165 6.31 -9.29 1.95
CA TYR A 165 4.93 -9.15 2.40
C TYR A 165 4.85 -8.13 3.52
N SER A 166 4.18 -7.01 3.28
CA SER A 166 4.09 -5.93 4.27
C SER A 166 2.87 -5.04 4.06
N HIS A 167 2.38 -4.45 5.14
CA HIS A 167 1.33 -3.43 5.11
C HIS A 167 1.73 -2.17 4.30
N HIS A 168 3.03 -1.96 4.06
CA HIS A 168 3.55 -0.91 3.18
C HIS A 168 3.29 -1.18 1.69
N ASN A 169 2.86 -2.39 1.32
CA ASN A 169 2.56 -2.77 -0.05
C ASN A 169 1.06 -2.60 -0.35
N SER A 170 0.70 -2.58 -1.64
CA SER A 170 -0.70 -2.42 -2.07
C SER A 170 -1.54 -3.64 -1.67
N GLU A 171 -2.68 -3.39 -1.03
CA GLU A 171 -3.64 -4.45 -0.67
C GLU A 171 -4.19 -5.14 -1.93
N LEU A 172 -4.46 -4.36 -2.98
CA LEU A 172 -4.96 -4.88 -4.26
C LEU A 172 -3.97 -5.85 -4.92
N LEU A 173 -2.68 -5.72 -4.61
CA LEU A 173 -1.60 -6.60 -5.07
C LEU A 173 -1.12 -7.54 -3.95
N ASP A 174 -2.05 -7.94 -3.08
CA ASP A 174 -1.86 -8.96 -2.03
C ASP A 174 -0.78 -8.63 -0.99
N PHE A 175 -0.48 -7.35 -0.83
CA PHE A 175 0.65 -6.88 -0.01
C PHE A 175 2.00 -7.46 -0.44
N ASP A 176 2.11 -7.98 -1.68
CA ASP A 176 3.30 -8.66 -2.20
C ASP A 176 4.15 -7.72 -3.07
N ALA A 177 5.36 -7.44 -2.61
CA ALA A 177 6.35 -6.64 -3.32
C ALA A 177 6.64 -7.18 -4.73
N VAL A 178 6.63 -8.51 -4.90
CA VAL A 178 6.88 -9.16 -6.19
C VAL A 178 5.82 -8.76 -7.22
N GLN A 179 4.55 -8.70 -6.80
CA GLN A 179 3.45 -8.30 -7.68
C GLN A 179 3.58 -6.84 -8.10
N MET A 180 3.91 -5.96 -7.14
CA MET A 180 4.14 -4.54 -7.39
C MET A 180 5.29 -4.31 -8.38
N LEU A 181 6.44 -4.97 -8.16
CA LEU A 181 7.64 -4.81 -8.99
C LEU A 181 7.49 -5.38 -10.40
N LYS A 182 6.81 -6.53 -10.55
CA LYS A 182 6.52 -7.13 -11.86
C LYS A 182 5.59 -6.24 -12.69
N ARG A 183 4.62 -5.60 -12.04
CA ARG A 183 3.58 -4.82 -12.72
C ARG A 183 3.89 -3.33 -12.90
N LEU A 184 4.83 -2.77 -12.14
CA LEU A 184 5.20 -1.37 -12.24
C LEU A 184 5.58 -0.98 -13.67
N SER A 185 4.80 -0.07 -14.26
CA SER A 185 5.04 0.49 -15.58
C SER A 185 6.19 1.48 -15.55
N SER A 186 7.31 1.12 -16.18
CA SER A 186 8.46 2.03 -16.31
C SER A 186 8.12 3.27 -17.15
N GLU A 187 7.27 3.11 -18.17
CA GLU A 187 6.77 4.24 -18.96
C GLU A 187 5.99 5.23 -18.09
N HIS A 188 5.13 4.72 -17.18
CA HIS A 188 4.40 5.57 -16.24
C HIS A 188 5.35 6.36 -15.32
N VAL A 189 6.41 5.71 -14.81
CA VAL A 189 7.43 6.38 -13.97
C VAL A 189 8.20 7.44 -14.77
N VAL A 190 8.65 7.12 -15.98
CA VAL A 190 9.39 8.07 -16.84
C VAL A 190 8.51 9.24 -17.24
N ARG A 191 7.24 8.99 -17.56
CA ARG A 191 6.27 10.02 -17.94
C ARG A 191 6.02 11.03 -16.83
N HIS A 192 5.81 10.54 -15.60
CA HIS A 192 5.42 11.38 -14.47
C HIS A 192 6.61 11.86 -13.64
N GLY A 193 7.80 11.31 -13.88
CA GLY A 193 9.02 11.65 -13.16
C GLY A 193 9.11 11.03 -11.77
N TYR A 194 8.00 10.99 -11.02
CA TYR A 194 7.86 10.43 -9.67
C TYR A 194 6.53 9.69 -9.53
N VAL A 195 6.57 8.53 -8.89
CA VAL A 195 5.39 7.69 -8.63
C VAL A 195 5.55 7.07 -7.25
N ASN A 196 4.56 7.24 -6.39
CA ASN A 196 4.48 6.48 -5.15
C ASN A 196 4.13 5.01 -5.47
N MET A 197 4.80 4.05 -4.85
CA MET A 197 4.54 2.63 -5.10
C MET A 197 3.18 2.19 -4.55
N ARG A 198 2.61 2.92 -3.58
CA ARG A 198 1.24 2.72 -3.10
C ARG A 198 0.28 3.64 -3.85
N CYS A 199 -0.86 3.07 -4.21
CA CYS A 199 -2.00 3.82 -4.72
C CYS A 199 -3.11 3.99 -3.67
N ASP A 200 -3.10 3.19 -2.60
CA ASP A 200 -4.11 3.28 -1.53
C ASP A 200 -3.95 4.59 -0.74
N TRP A 201 -5.03 5.36 -0.63
CA TRP A 201 -4.97 6.69 0.00
C TRP A 201 -4.65 6.66 1.49
N SER A 202 -5.03 5.61 2.21
CA SER A 202 -4.79 5.52 3.64
C SER A 202 -3.53 4.70 3.96
N PRO A 203 -2.65 5.18 4.87
CA PRO A 203 -2.61 6.54 5.41
C PRO A 203 -1.96 7.53 4.41
N GLY A 204 -2.23 8.83 4.60
CA GLY A 204 -1.48 9.92 3.96
C GLY A 204 -2.23 10.78 2.92
N CYS A 205 -3.38 10.34 2.41
CA CYS A 205 -4.22 11.08 1.46
C CYS A 205 -5.69 11.17 1.91
N PRO A 206 -6.45 12.18 1.43
CA PRO A 206 -6.01 13.30 0.58
C PRO A 206 -5.28 14.41 1.36
N GLU A 207 -5.30 14.33 2.69
CA GLU A 207 -4.81 15.35 3.60
C GLU A 207 -4.15 14.64 4.79
N TRP A 208 -2.91 15.03 5.14
CA TRP A 208 -2.14 14.33 6.17
C TRP A 208 -1.43 15.29 7.12
N LEU A 209 -0.36 15.96 6.69
CA LEU A 209 0.39 16.88 7.56
C LEU A 209 0.06 18.34 7.27
N HIS A 210 -0.11 19.10 8.34
CA HIS A 210 -0.39 20.53 8.36
C HIS A 210 0.76 21.28 9.01
N PRO A 211 1.70 21.83 8.22
CA PRO A 211 2.78 22.63 8.79
C PRO A 211 2.22 23.80 9.59
N GLY A 212 2.57 23.87 10.87
CA GLY A 212 2.07 24.91 11.79
C GLY A 212 0.83 24.49 12.60
N ALA A 213 0.42 23.22 12.55
CA ALA A 213 -0.51 22.69 13.54
C ALA A 213 0.10 22.82 14.95
N GLY A 214 -0.65 23.43 15.87
CA GLY A 214 -0.17 23.76 17.22
C GLY A 214 -0.27 22.64 18.25
N HIS A 215 -0.62 21.41 17.84
CA HIS A 215 -0.80 20.29 18.76
C HIS A 215 -0.17 19.01 18.21
N GLU A 216 0.47 18.25 19.09
CA GLU A 216 1.06 16.96 18.75
C GLU A 216 -0.01 15.88 18.74
N LEU A 217 -0.13 15.16 17.63
CA LEU A 217 -0.91 13.94 17.53
C LEU A 217 0.05 12.75 17.58
N LEU A 218 -0.27 11.71 18.37
CA LEU A 218 0.59 10.53 18.52
C LEU A 218 0.96 9.88 17.18
N GLU A 219 0.06 9.93 16.21
CA GLU A 219 0.21 9.37 14.87
C GLU A 219 0.96 10.29 13.89
N LYS A 220 1.23 11.54 14.27
CA LYS A 220 1.82 12.62 13.43
C LYS A 220 2.79 13.48 14.23
N GLN A 221 3.69 12.86 14.99
CA GLN A 221 4.67 13.58 15.82
C GLN A 221 5.55 14.52 15.01
N GLU A 222 5.77 14.23 13.73
CA GLU A 222 6.52 15.06 12.79
C GLU A 222 5.86 16.41 12.48
N GLU A 223 4.55 16.54 12.67
CA GLU A 223 3.78 17.71 12.22
C GLU A 223 4.20 19.00 12.95
N VAL A 224 4.56 18.90 14.23
CA VAL A 224 4.88 20.06 15.08
C VAL A 224 6.19 20.74 14.68
N VAL A 225 7.16 19.99 14.16
CA VAL A 225 8.46 20.53 13.69
C VAL A 225 8.49 20.80 12.19
N LEU A 226 7.46 20.37 11.45
CA LEU A 226 7.44 20.38 9.99
C LEU A 226 7.61 21.78 9.41
N SER A 227 7.10 22.82 10.07
CA SER A 227 7.21 24.19 9.55
C SER A 227 8.64 24.75 9.57
N GLU A 228 9.42 24.40 10.59
CA GLU A 228 10.82 24.79 10.72
C GLU A 228 11.67 24.00 9.72
N VAL A 229 11.51 22.67 9.74
CA VAL A 229 12.23 21.77 8.85
C VAL A 229 11.96 22.05 7.37
N TRP A 230 10.72 22.39 7.01
CA TRP A 230 10.39 22.76 5.62
C TRP A 230 11.17 23.99 5.15
N ARG A 231 11.31 25.01 6.01
CA ARG A 231 12.05 26.24 5.68
C ARG A 231 13.55 25.97 5.54
N GLU A 232 14.09 24.99 6.27
CA GLU A 232 15.47 24.56 6.12
C GLU A 232 15.69 23.77 4.83
N LEU A 233 14.83 22.79 4.55
CA LEU A 233 14.98 21.89 3.40
C LEU A 233 14.66 22.59 2.07
N PHE A 234 13.64 23.45 2.06
CA PHE A 234 13.11 24.10 0.86
C PHE A 234 12.98 25.62 1.06
N PRO A 235 14.08 26.35 1.33
CA PRO A 235 14.05 27.79 1.62
C PRO A 235 13.49 28.62 0.46
N GLU A 236 13.55 28.11 -0.76
CA GLU A 236 13.01 28.74 -1.96
C GLU A 236 11.49 28.53 -2.15
N ARG A 237 10.84 27.71 -1.32
CA ARG A 237 9.42 27.36 -1.45
C ARG A 237 8.59 27.92 -0.31
N SER A 238 7.39 28.38 -0.62
CA SER A 238 6.41 28.74 0.40
C SER A 238 6.05 27.53 1.25
N LEU A 239 5.77 27.76 2.53
CA LEU A 239 5.24 26.73 3.42
C LEU A 239 3.90 26.21 2.88
N PRO A 240 3.76 24.90 2.58
CA PRO A 240 2.51 24.36 2.08
C PRO A 240 1.45 24.32 3.18
N ARG A 241 0.18 24.43 2.81
CA ARG A 241 -0.94 24.24 3.74
C ARG A 241 -1.07 22.79 4.21
N THR A 242 -0.81 21.88 3.28
CA THR A 242 -0.92 20.44 3.49
C THR A 242 0.20 19.74 2.74
N LEU A 243 0.82 18.75 3.40
CA LEU A 243 1.68 17.74 2.80
C LEU A 243 0.97 16.40 2.86
N ALA A 244 0.76 15.78 1.70
CA ALA A 244 -0.02 14.56 1.59
C ALA A 244 0.45 13.72 0.40
N GLN A 245 0.57 12.42 0.62
CA GLN A 245 0.73 11.37 -0.38
C GLN A 245 0.49 10.03 0.30
N PRO A 246 0.27 8.92 -0.44
CA PRO A 246 0.27 7.60 0.20
C PRO A 246 1.56 7.37 1.00
N CYS A 247 1.43 6.74 2.18
CA CYS A 247 2.56 6.59 3.10
C CYS A 247 3.75 5.77 2.55
N CYS A 248 4.74 5.68 3.44
CA CYS A 248 5.66 4.57 3.60
C CYS A 248 6.92 4.62 2.74
N ALA A 249 7.26 5.78 2.17
CA ALA A 249 8.55 6.05 1.53
C ALA A 249 9.02 5.01 0.50
N GLN A 250 8.07 4.33 -0.16
CA GLN A 250 8.34 3.47 -1.32
C GLN A 250 7.90 4.22 -2.58
N PHE A 251 8.84 4.50 -3.48
CA PHE A 251 8.57 5.28 -4.68
C PHE A 251 9.50 4.89 -5.82
N ALA A 252 9.04 5.12 -7.04
CA ALA A 252 9.86 5.02 -8.24
C ALA A 252 10.04 6.41 -8.84
N VAL A 253 11.25 6.70 -9.27
CA VAL A 253 11.63 8.00 -9.82
C VAL A 253 12.46 7.82 -11.08
N SER A 254 12.23 8.68 -12.06
CA SER A 254 12.97 8.66 -13.31
C SER A 254 14.36 9.29 -13.14
N ARG A 255 15.32 8.88 -13.98
CA ARG A 255 16.62 9.57 -14.11
C ARG A 255 16.45 11.07 -14.26
N LYS A 256 15.52 11.47 -15.14
CA LYS A 256 15.28 12.87 -15.50
C LYS A 256 14.80 13.67 -14.29
N ALA A 257 13.92 13.10 -13.46
CA ALA A 257 13.46 13.75 -12.24
C ALA A 257 14.58 13.92 -11.21
N ILE A 258 15.43 12.88 -10.99
CA ILE A 258 16.59 13.03 -10.10
C ILE A 258 17.56 14.10 -10.63
N ARG A 259 17.90 14.06 -11.93
CA ARG A 259 18.85 14.99 -12.57
C ARG A 259 18.28 16.39 -12.82
N SER A 260 17.00 16.62 -12.54
CA SER A 260 16.41 17.97 -12.60
C SER A 260 17.00 18.91 -11.52
N MET A 261 17.63 18.34 -10.49
CA MET A 261 18.32 19.07 -9.44
C MET A 261 19.81 18.73 -9.46
N PRO A 262 20.71 19.70 -9.23
CA PRO A 262 22.14 19.45 -9.21
C PRO A 262 22.53 18.52 -8.05
N LYS A 263 23.57 17.71 -8.26
CA LYS A 263 24.11 16.78 -7.26
C LYS A 263 24.33 17.40 -5.88
N SER A 264 24.75 18.68 -5.83
CA SER A 264 24.96 19.44 -4.60
C SER A 264 23.71 19.57 -3.72
N ARG A 265 22.50 19.54 -4.28
CA ARG A 265 21.25 19.54 -3.48
C ARG A 265 21.09 18.23 -2.72
N PHE A 266 21.42 17.10 -3.32
CA PHE A 266 21.41 15.80 -2.63
C PHE A 266 22.49 15.71 -1.55
N VAL A 267 23.64 16.37 -1.73
CA VAL A 267 24.66 16.50 -0.68
C VAL A 267 24.08 17.28 0.50
N PHE A 268 23.45 18.43 0.24
CA PHE A 268 22.79 19.22 1.27
C PHE A 268 21.74 18.41 2.05
N PHE A 269 20.86 17.67 1.37
CA PHE A 269 19.85 16.84 2.00
C PHE A 269 20.45 15.72 2.86
N ARG A 270 21.50 15.05 2.36
CA ARG A 270 22.16 13.98 3.11
C ARG A 270 22.85 14.55 4.34
N ASP A 271 23.51 15.68 4.22
CA ASP A 271 24.16 16.26 5.37
C ASP A 271 23.15 16.81 6.39
N TRP A 272 21.99 17.29 5.93
CA TRP A 272 20.89 17.67 6.82
C TRP A 272 20.41 16.48 7.65
N ILE A 273 20.15 15.32 7.02
CA ILE A 273 19.67 14.14 7.75
C ILE A 273 20.73 13.61 8.75
N LEU A 274 22.01 13.75 8.41
CA LEU A 274 23.12 13.33 9.29
C LEU A 274 23.36 14.29 10.47
N ARG A 275 23.04 15.58 10.32
CA ARG A 275 23.31 16.61 11.35
C ARG A 275 22.10 17.00 12.19
N THR A 276 20.89 16.69 11.74
CA THR A 276 19.66 17.07 12.46
C THR A 276 19.62 16.44 13.87
N PRO A 277 19.22 17.19 14.91
CA PRO A 277 19.04 16.63 16.25
C PRO A 277 17.76 15.78 16.37
N LEU A 278 16.90 15.77 15.35
CA LEU A 278 15.68 14.97 15.33
C LEU A 278 16.01 13.47 15.35
N ASN A 279 15.25 12.71 16.14
CA ASN A 279 15.37 11.26 16.16
C ASN A 279 14.99 10.64 14.79
N ASP A 280 15.34 9.37 14.59
CA ASP A 280 15.14 8.70 13.29
C ASP A 280 13.66 8.55 12.92
N TYR A 281 12.79 8.32 13.90
CA TYR A 281 11.35 8.23 13.70
C TYR A 281 10.78 9.52 13.08
N VAL A 282 11.05 10.68 13.70
CA VAL A 282 10.54 11.97 13.24
C VAL A 282 11.21 12.37 11.93
N SER A 283 12.55 12.30 11.85
CA SER A 283 13.27 12.74 10.65
C SER A 283 12.97 11.88 9.43
N GLY A 284 12.81 10.56 9.59
CA GLY A 284 12.37 9.65 8.53
C GLY A 284 10.94 9.97 8.05
N ARG A 285 10.00 10.18 8.97
CA ARG A 285 8.60 10.52 8.63
C ARG A 285 8.43 11.88 7.95
N ILE A 286 9.25 12.87 8.29
CA ILE A 286 9.27 14.13 7.53
C ILE A 286 9.64 13.86 6.07
N TRP A 287 10.70 13.08 5.86
CA TRP A 287 11.19 12.75 4.52
C TRP A 287 10.20 11.90 3.72
N GLU A 288 9.47 10.99 4.38
CA GLU A 288 8.36 10.25 3.78
C GLU A 288 7.39 11.19 3.04
N TYR A 289 7.11 12.39 3.55
CA TYR A 289 6.23 13.39 2.92
C TYR A 289 6.99 14.54 2.23
N CYS A 290 8.30 14.43 2.03
CA CYS A 290 9.09 15.38 1.26
C CYS A 290 9.44 14.87 -0.15
N TRP A 291 9.44 13.56 -0.40
CA TRP A 291 9.83 12.97 -1.69
C TRP A 291 9.00 13.47 -2.88
N GLN A 292 7.68 13.57 -2.72
CA GLN A 292 6.77 14.10 -3.74
C GLN A 292 7.00 15.59 -3.98
N SER A 293 7.33 16.35 -2.94
CA SER A 293 7.70 17.75 -3.10
C SER A 293 9.01 17.87 -3.87
N LEU A 294 9.98 17.00 -3.56
CA LEU A 294 11.29 17.01 -4.18
C LEU A 294 11.21 16.67 -5.68
N PHE A 295 10.55 15.56 -6.04
CA PHE A 295 10.60 15.02 -7.40
C PHE A 295 9.38 15.34 -8.27
N ALA A 296 8.20 15.53 -7.68
CA ALA A 296 6.99 15.93 -8.41
C ALA A 296 6.70 17.43 -8.32
N GLY A 297 7.38 18.17 -7.43
CA GLY A 297 7.14 19.61 -7.25
C GLY A 297 5.79 19.94 -6.62
N GLN A 298 5.14 18.97 -5.97
CA GLN A 298 3.82 19.12 -5.36
C GLN A 298 3.87 18.80 -3.87
N SER A 299 3.14 19.55 -3.04
CA SER A 299 3.01 19.22 -1.61
C SER A 299 1.98 18.11 -1.36
N THR A 300 0.92 18.07 -2.18
CA THR A 300 -0.12 17.03 -2.17
C THR A 300 -0.06 16.23 -3.45
N PHE A 301 0.33 14.95 -3.35
CA PHE A 301 0.39 13.99 -4.45
C PHE A 301 -0.52 12.79 -4.14
N CYS A 302 -1.81 12.95 -4.45
CA CYS A 302 -2.86 11.97 -4.15
C CYS A 302 -3.64 11.61 -5.42
N PRO A 303 -3.05 10.82 -6.34
CA PRO A 303 -3.74 10.44 -7.56
C PRO A 303 -4.98 9.60 -7.26
N ASN A 304 -5.98 9.64 -8.15
CA ASN A 304 -7.16 8.77 -8.05
C ASN A 304 -6.72 7.29 -7.98
N GLU A 305 -7.14 6.58 -6.92
CA GLU A 305 -6.66 5.21 -6.63
C GLU A 305 -6.85 4.27 -7.84
N HIS A 306 -8.00 4.32 -8.52
CA HIS A 306 -8.28 3.46 -9.67
C HIS A 306 -7.44 3.80 -10.92
N VAL A 307 -7.03 5.06 -11.07
CA VAL A 307 -6.15 5.51 -12.16
C VAL A 307 -4.72 5.10 -11.86
N CYS A 308 -4.25 5.32 -10.64
CA CYS A 308 -2.93 4.91 -10.18
C CYS A 308 -2.70 3.41 -10.38
N HIS A 309 -3.66 2.57 -9.94
CA HIS A 309 -3.55 1.12 -10.14
C HIS A 309 -3.59 0.70 -11.61
N CYS A 310 -4.44 1.35 -12.43
CA CYS A 310 -4.54 0.98 -13.84
C CYS A 310 -3.32 1.42 -14.65
N ASP A 311 -2.91 2.69 -14.53
CA ASP A 311 -1.82 3.25 -15.34
C ASP A 311 -0.43 2.86 -14.81
N GLY A 312 -0.28 2.75 -13.49
CA GLY A 312 0.98 2.37 -12.84
C GLY A 312 1.22 0.88 -12.78
N PHE A 313 0.17 0.06 -12.58
CA PHE A 313 0.29 -1.37 -12.29
C PHE A 313 -0.56 -2.28 -13.19
N GLY A 314 -1.28 -1.73 -14.18
CA GLY A 314 -2.11 -2.53 -15.07
C GLY A 314 -3.28 -3.23 -14.37
N VAL A 315 -3.81 -2.68 -13.27
CA VAL A 315 -5.03 -3.20 -12.63
C VAL A 315 -6.19 -2.25 -12.90
N CYS A 316 -6.99 -2.55 -13.91
CA CYS A 316 -7.93 -1.61 -14.49
C CYS A 316 -9.39 -2.00 -14.22
N PHE A 317 -10.05 -1.34 -13.27
CA PHE A 317 -11.44 -1.65 -12.85
C PHE A 317 -12.55 -1.12 -13.79
N ASN A 318 -12.21 -0.42 -14.87
CA ASN A 318 -13.18 0.21 -15.79
C ASN A 318 -14.04 1.26 -15.07
N GLY A 319 -13.35 2.23 -14.45
CA GLY A 319 -13.95 3.39 -13.79
C GLY A 319 -13.92 3.36 -12.26
N GLN A 320 -14.14 4.53 -11.67
CA GLN A 320 -14.14 4.75 -10.23
C GLN A 320 -15.23 3.92 -9.52
N GLU A 321 -16.43 3.83 -10.07
CA GLU A 321 -17.57 3.15 -9.45
C GLU A 321 -17.28 1.67 -9.16
N LYS A 322 -16.77 0.94 -10.16
CA LYS A 322 -16.40 -0.48 -10.02
C LYS A 322 -15.26 -0.69 -9.05
N PHE A 323 -14.29 0.23 -9.02
CA PHE A 323 -13.21 0.22 -8.04
C PHE A 323 -13.74 0.45 -6.62
N GLN A 324 -14.66 1.40 -6.43
CA GLN A 324 -15.28 1.65 -5.12
C GLN A 324 -16.12 0.46 -4.64
N ALA A 325 -16.85 -0.21 -5.54
CA ALA A 325 -17.55 -1.45 -5.20
C ALA A 325 -16.57 -2.55 -4.74
N TYR A 326 -15.41 -2.68 -5.37
CA TYR A 326 -14.34 -3.57 -4.90
C TYR A 326 -13.80 -3.15 -3.51
N LYS A 327 -13.52 -1.87 -3.29
CA LYS A 327 -13.05 -1.37 -1.98
C LYS A 327 -14.10 -1.59 -0.89
N GLN A 328 -15.38 -1.52 -1.22
CA GLN A 328 -16.46 -1.82 -0.29
C GLN A 328 -16.42 -3.29 0.15
N LEU A 329 -16.24 -4.24 -0.78
CA LEU A 329 -16.04 -5.65 -0.45
C LEU A 329 -14.85 -5.86 0.50
N GLN A 330 -13.73 -5.18 0.28
CA GLN A 330 -12.56 -5.25 1.17
C GLN A 330 -12.87 -4.74 2.58
N ARG A 331 -13.59 -3.61 2.70
CA ARG A 331 -14.03 -3.07 4.00
C ARG A 331 -14.97 -4.03 4.72
N GLU A 332 -15.91 -4.64 3.99
CA GLU A 332 -16.84 -5.63 4.54
C GLU A 332 -16.10 -6.89 5.01
N SER A 333 -15.14 -7.39 4.23
CA SER A 333 -14.28 -8.53 4.62
C SER A 333 -13.54 -8.23 5.92
N ARG A 334 -12.88 -7.07 6.03
CA ARG A 334 -12.18 -6.64 7.25
C ARG A 334 -13.12 -6.56 8.45
N ARG A 335 -14.33 -6.01 8.28
CA ARG A 335 -15.34 -5.94 9.34
C ARG A 335 -15.77 -7.33 9.81
N TYR A 336 -16.03 -8.25 8.87
CA TYR A 336 -16.42 -9.62 9.22
C TYR A 336 -15.28 -10.42 9.86
N ARG A 337 -14.03 -10.23 9.43
CA ARG A 337 -12.87 -10.84 10.09
C ARG A 337 -12.74 -10.36 11.54
N TYR A 338 -12.84 -9.05 11.75
CA TYR A 338 -12.84 -8.49 13.10
C TYR A 338 -13.98 -9.05 13.96
N GLU A 339 -15.20 -9.16 13.41
CA GLU A 339 -16.31 -9.80 14.09
C GLU A 339 -16.02 -11.28 14.40
N PHE A 340 -15.43 -12.01 13.46
CA PHE A 340 -15.05 -13.41 13.63
C PHE A 340 -14.04 -13.59 14.76
N ASP A 341 -13.01 -12.75 14.80
CA ASP A 341 -11.95 -12.80 15.83
C ASP A 341 -12.49 -12.49 17.23
N LEU A 342 -13.44 -11.55 17.35
CA LEU A 342 -14.10 -11.23 18.62
C LEU A 342 -15.00 -12.36 19.16
N HIS A 343 -15.57 -13.18 18.27
CA HIS A 343 -16.53 -14.23 18.62
C HIS A 343 -15.93 -15.64 18.52
N GLN A 344 -14.60 -15.76 18.48
CA GLN A 344 -13.98 -17.08 18.61
C GLN A 344 -14.25 -17.62 20.02
N PRO A 345 -14.76 -18.86 20.14
CA PRO A 345 -14.91 -19.47 21.46
C PRO A 345 -13.52 -19.55 22.11
N PRO A 346 -13.39 -19.20 23.40
CA PRO A 346 -12.11 -19.25 24.10
C PRO A 346 -11.51 -20.65 24.00
N GLN A 347 -10.19 -20.73 23.80
CA GLN A 347 -9.50 -22.00 23.68
C GLN A 347 -9.72 -22.83 24.97
N PRO A 348 -9.95 -24.15 24.87
CA PRO A 348 -10.19 -25.01 26.04
C PRO A 348 -9.09 -24.88 27.11
N GLU A 349 -7.86 -24.61 26.68
CA GLU A 349 -6.70 -24.39 27.54
C GLU A 349 -6.79 -23.09 28.34
N SER A 350 -7.31 -22.00 27.75
CA SER A 350 -7.53 -20.73 28.46
C SER A 350 -8.64 -20.83 29.52
N LEU A 351 -9.69 -21.62 29.26
CA LEU A 351 -10.77 -21.87 30.20
C LEU A 351 -10.29 -22.72 31.40
N ARG A 352 -9.42 -23.71 31.13
CA ARG A 352 -8.77 -24.52 32.18
C ARG A 352 -7.80 -23.69 33.03
N ALA A 353 -7.03 -22.79 32.42
CA ALA A 353 -6.10 -21.91 33.12
C ALA A 353 -6.79 -20.89 34.05
N GLN A 354 -8.04 -20.49 33.74
CA GLN A 354 -8.81 -19.53 34.52
C GLN A 354 -9.68 -20.17 35.62
N GLY A 355 -9.61 -21.50 35.83
CA GLY A 355 -10.40 -22.18 36.86
C GLY A 355 -11.91 -22.21 36.60
N LEU A 356 -12.35 -21.85 35.38
CA LEU A 356 -13.76 -21.77 34.98
C LEU A 356 -14.28 -23.07 34.36
N GLY A 357 -13.62 -24.21 34.64
CA GLY A 357 -13.79 -25.48 33.92
C GLY A 357 -15.19 -26.10 33.95
N GLU A 358 -16.12 -25.61 34.76
CA GLU A 358 -17.47 -26.19 34.89
C GLU A 358 -18.62 -25.18 35.04
N GLN A 359 -18.35 -23.88 35.01
CA GLN A 359 -19.39 -22.85 35.07
C GLN A 359 -19.12 -21.78 34.02
N VAL A 360 -20.19 -21.41 33.31
CA VAL A 360 -20.24 -20.43 32.22
C VAL A 360 -19.95 -21.03 30.84
N LEU A 361 -20.98 -21.67 30.28
CA LEU A 361 -21.56 -21.43 28.95
C LEU A 361 -22.58 -22.56 28.71
N GLY A 362 -23.88 -22.28 28.81
CA GLY A 362 -24.91 -23.29 28.54
C GLY A 362 -24.79 -23.85 27.11
N GLU A 363 -25.13 -25.13 26.89
CA GLU A 363 -25.04 -25.79 25.58
C GLU A 363 -25.71 -24.98 24.44
N THR A 364 -26.77 -24.24 24.77
CA THR A 364 -27.49 -23.35 23.86
C THR A 364 -26.70 -22.11 23.43
N GLY A 365 -25.92 -21.51 24.34
CA GLY A 365 -25.03 -20.37 24.05
C GLY A 365 -23.85 -20.78 23.16
N ILE A 366 -23.26 -21.94 23.45
CA ILE A 366 -22.17 -22.51 22.63
C ILE A 366 -22.68 -22.81 21.21
N GLN A 367 -23.89 -23.36 21.07
CA GLN A 367 -24.49 -23.62 19.76
C GLN A 367 -24.85 -22.33 18.99
N SER A 368 -25.34 -21.28 19.66
CA SER A 368 -25.64 -20.01 19.00
C SER A 368 -24.39 -19.28 18.52
N ASP A 369 -23.33 -19.29 19.33
CA ASP A 369 -22.06 -18.64 18.99
C ASP A 369 -21.37 -19.38 17.84
N LEU A 370 -21.40 -20.72 17.86
CA LEU A 370 -20.89 -21.53 16.75
C LEU A 370 -21.66 -21.28 15.44
N ARG A 371 -23.00 -21.21 15.48
CA ARG A 371 -23.81 -20.89 14.30
C ARG A 371 -23.50 -19.50 13.76
N ARG A 372 -23.33 -18.51 14.64
CA ARG A 372 -22.96 -17.14 14.25
C ARG A 372 -21.57 -17.12 13.60
N SER A 373 -20.59 -17.75 14.23
CA SER A 373 -19.22 -17.86 13.71
C SER A 373 -19.17 -18.51 12.31
N LEU A 374 -19.90 -19.62 12.11
CA LEU A 374 -20.05 -20.26 10.80
C LEU A 374 -20.70 -19.32 9.76
N SER A 375 -21.73 -18.57 10.14
CA SER A 375 -22.40 -17.64 9.23
C SER A 375 -21.48 -16.47 8.81
N VAL A 376 -20.66 -15.96 9.74
CA VAL A 376 -19.67 -14.90 9.46
C VAL A 376 -18.58 -15.45 8.55
N HIS A 377 -18.06 -16.64 8.82
CA HIS A 377 -17.05 -17.30 7.99
C HIS A 377 -17.54 -17.51 6.55
N GLN A 378 -18.78 -17.98 6.36
CA GLN A 378 -19.37 -18.11 5.02
C GLN A 378 -19.45 -16.78 4.26
N ARG A 379 -19.76 -15.68 4.97
CA ARG A 379 -19.75 -14.34 4.37
C ARG A 379 -18.35 -13.90 3.97
N ILE A 380 -17.33 -14.16 4.80
CA ILE A 380 -15.93 -13.88 4.47
C ILE A 380 -15.53 -14.59 3.18
N LEU A 381 -15.79 -15.90 3.09
CA LEU A 381 -15.46 -16.69 1.89
C LEU A 381 -16.19 -16.20 0.63
N ALA A 382 -17.45 -15.80 0.75
CA ALA A 382 -18.22 -15.25 -0.36
C ALA A 382 -17.62 -13.92 -0.87
N ILE A 383 -17.28 -13.02 0.06
CA ILE A 383 -16.67 -11.72 -0.25
C ILE A 383 -15.28 -11.89 -0.86
N GLU A 384 -14.47 -12.82 -0.34
CA GLU A 384 -13.14 -13.14 -0.89
C GLU A 384 -13.26 -13.64 -2.33
N LYS A 385 -14.18 -14.58 -2.59
CA LYS A 385 -14.42 -15.11 -3.93
C LYS A 385 -14.83 -14.01 -4.91
N GLU A 386 -15.75 -13.13 -4.52
CA GLU A 386 -16.19 -12.02 -5.37
C GLU A 386 -15.08 -10.99 -5.59
N SER A 387 -14.32 -10.67 -4.53
CA SER A 387 -13.19 -9.75 -4.61
C SER A 387 -12.12 -10.25 -5.57
N GLU A 388 -11.79 -11.53 -5.50
CA GLU A 388 -10.79 -12.16 -6.36
C GLU A 388 -11.25 -12.21 -7.82
N ALA A 389 -12.53 -12.47 -8.06
CA ALA A 389 -13.10 -12.41 -9.41
C ALA A 389 -12.98 -11.00 -10.01
N ARG A 390 -13.39 -9.96 -9.27
CA ARG A 390 -13.30 -8.56 -9.72
C ARG A 390 -11.86 -8.11 -9.95
N LYS A 391 -10.93 -8.54 -9.09
CA LYS A 391 -9.49 -8.28 -9.24
C LYS A 391 -8.93 -8.99 -10.47
N THR A 392 -9.26 -10.26 -10.68
CA THR A 392 -8.83 -11.03 -11.86
C THR A 392 -9.27 -10.36 -13.16
N GLU A 393 -10.55 -9.99 -13.26
CA GLU A 393 -11.07 -9.25 -14.42
C GLU A 393 -10.35 -7.91 -14.65
N ALA A 394 -9.98 -7.20 -13.57
CA ALA A 394 -9.26 -5.94 -13.67
C ALA A 394 -7.81 -6.13 -14.15
N LEU A 395 -7.15 -7.23 -13.75
CA LEU A 395 -5.81 -7.61 -14.21
C LEU A 395 -5.84 -7.99 -15.69
N GLU A 396 -6.74 -8.88 -16.09
CA GLU A 396 -6.90 -9.31 -17.50
C GLU A 396 -7.18 -8.11 -18.42
N ARG A 397 -7.98 -7.15 -17.95
CA ARG A 397 -8.26 -5.91 -18.67
C ARG A 397 -7.01 -5.05 -18.84
N GLY A 398 -6.19 -4.90 -17.81
CA GLY A 398 -4.95 -4.14 -17.91
C GLY A 398 -3.93 -4.80 -18.83
N ASP A 399 -3.76 -6.13 -18.72
CA ASP A 399 -2.88 -6.91 -19.58
C ASP A 399 -3.32 -6.79 -21.07
N SER A 400 -4.64 -6.77 -21.32
CA SER A 400 -5.21 -6.52 -22.65
C SER A 400 -4.95 -5.11 -23.18
N LEU A 401 -4.99 -4.09 -22.32
CA LEU A 401 -4.71 -2.71 -22.72
C LEU A 401 -3.23 -2.51 -23.08
N GLN A 402 -2.32 -3.13 -22.34
CA GLN A 402 -0.87 -3.07 -22.60
C GLN A 402 -0.52 -3.77 -23.92
N SER A 403 -1.11 -4.93 -24.19
CA SER A 403 -0.88 -5.68 -25.43
C SER A 403 -1.46 -4.97 -26.66
N ASN A 404 -2.66 -4.39 -26.57
CA ASN A 404 -3.28 -3.65 -27.67
C ASN A 404 -2.57 -2.33 -27.99
N GLY A 405 -2.10 -1.61 -26.97
CA GLY A 405 -1.25 -0.43 -27.16
C GLY A 405 0.04 -0.75 -27.94
N SER A 406 0.63 -1.92 -27.65
CA SER A 406 1.84 -2.40 -28.33
C SER A 406 1.60 -2.78 -29.81
N LYS A 407 0.42 -3.31 -30.15
CA LYS A 407 0.04 -3.70 -31.53
C LYS A 407 -0.37 -2.52 -32.41
N ALA A 408 -1.12 -1.56 -31.87
CA ALA A 408 -1.61 -0.39 -32.62
C ALA A 408 -0.49 0.57 -33.08
N GLN A 409 0.73 0.41 -32.57
CA GLN A 409 1.91 1.19 -32.95
C GLN A 409 2.90 0.37 -33.81
N ALA A 410 2.55 -0.87 -34.20
CA ALA A 410 3.39 -1.81 -34.98
C ALA A 410 3.07 -1.81 -36.48
N GLY A 411 1.85 -1.40 -36.83
CA GLY A 411 1.47 -1.05 -38.19
C GLY A 411 1.53 0.46 -38.36
#